data_AF-V5DT49-F1
#
_entry.id   AF-V5DT49-F1
#
_cell.length_a   1.000
_cell.length_b   1.000
_cell.length_c   1.000
_cell.angle_alpha   90.00
_cell.angle_beta   90.00
_cell.angle_gamma   90.00
#
_symmetry.space_group_name_H-M   'P 1'
#
loop_
_entity.id
_entity.type
_entity.pdbx_description
1 polymer ?
#
loop_
_entity_poly.entity_id
_entity_poly.type
_entity_poly.pdbx_seq_one_letter_code
_entity_poly.pdbx_strand_id
1 'polypeptide(L)'
;METNSDMQRFTALGSIVFLSSRMCPISSILSFRHRTFVAVADDPATYGSSPTFLFHGGKFSGAGSGRKGFLLTSLRFGTVVVNYLNVHLYHDSRNTDAAMASPSLYSVQRQEALLEAMAECMVFISPEDPLFIFGDFNARLDTHNLLKHLKETQQIDVKILVKEVQAPDRFWELFTEPQNAGMIKKFDLELQRLMDVVAQQSGVELAEFAIRFPPTFPRIPEREFAKSNQKQQIEMSGVNVEASEYGVKDDDPKLGNERRKKAARKEKGTGEAKPSLVLPRITAMPTRGYTRQRIPAWCDRVVWNPAGLELMTGQRSLSPSVSSALGKSDGATDSSPRYAYRSFVLAHTDHDCVALLF
;
A
#
# COMPACT_ATOMS: atom_id res chain seq x y z
N MET A 1 1.67 -20.58 20.64
CA MET A 1 1.63 -19.13 20.37
C MET A 1 1.79 -18.44 21.70
N GLU A 2 3.00 -18.02 22.05
CA GLU A 2 3.11 -16.95 23.05
C GLU A 2 2.44 -15.73 22.42
N THR A 3 1.44 -15.20 23.11
CA THR A 3 0.73 -14.00 22.70
C THR A 3 1.72 -12.84 22.77
N ASN A 4 2.43 -12.56 21.67
CA ASN A 4 3.09 -11.27 21.51
C ASN A 4 2.02 -10.22 21.78
N SER A 5 2.22 -9.45 22.86
CA SER A 5 1.31 -8.39 23.26
C SER A 5 1.06 -7.49 22.05
N ASP A 6 -0.18 -6.99 21.90
CA ASP A 6 -0.57 -6.15 20.75
C ASP A 6 0.40 -4.97 20.52
N MET A 7 1.16 -4.58 21.55
CA MET A 7 2.19 -3.55 21.52
C MET A 7 3.29 -3.78 20.47
N GLN A 8 3.66 -5.01 20.15
CA GLN A 8 4.70 -5.33 19.17
C GLN A 8 4.17 -5.55 17.74
N ARG A 9 2.85 -5.55 17.54
CA ARG A 9 2.26 -5.81 16.22
C ARG A 9 2.37 -4.58 15.31
N PHE A 10 2.62 -4.85 14.03
CA PHE A 10 2.63 -3.86 12.95
C PHE A 10 1.79 -4.35 11.75
N THR A 11 1.51 -3.45 10.80
CA THR A 11 0.59 -3.67 9.67
C THR A 11 1.26 -3.70 8.30
N ALA A 12 2.59 -3.77 8.24
CA ALA A 12 3.29 -4.27 7.05
C ALA A 12 3.15 -5.81 7.00
N LEU A 13 1.97 -6.30 6.60
CA LEU A 13 1.51 -7.67 6.85
C LEU A 13 2.25 -8.77 6.05
N GLY A 14 3.19 -8.41 5.17
CA GLY A 14 4.08 -9.36 4.47
C GLY A 14 3.95 -9.34 2.96
N SER A 15 4.49 -10.39 2.33
CA SER A 15 4.57 -10.57 0.87
C SER A 15 3.93 -11.90 0.47
N ILE A 16 3.18 -11.91 -0.64
CA ILE A 16 2.71 -13.15 -1.26
C ILE A 16 3.52 -13.36 -2.54
N VAL A 17 4.28 -14.45 -2.61
CA VAL A 17 5.11 -14.79 -3.77
C VAL A 17 4.57 -16.05 -4.41
N PHE A 18 4.16 -15.94 -5.68
CA PHE A 18 3.72 -17.08 -6.48
C PHE A 18 4.92 -17.65 -7.24
N LEU A 19 5.28 -18.89 -6.93
CA LEU A 19 6.38 -19.60 -7.59
C LEU A 19 5.84 -20.67 -8.53
N SER A 20 6.38 -20.71 -9.75
CA SER A 20 6.14 -21.84 -10.65
C SER A 20 6.68 -23.11 -10.01
N SER A 21 5.97 -24.23 -10.17
CA SER A 21 6.43 -25.55 -9.69
C SER A 21 7.83 -25.92 -10.20
N ARG A 22 8.24 -25.39 -11.37
CA ARG A 22 9.58 -25.56 -11.94
C ARG A 22 10.66 -24.77 -11.18
N MET A 23 10.29 -23.68 -10.52
CA MET A 23 11.19 -22.84 -9.72
C MET A 23 11.35 -23.37 -8.30
N CYS A 24 10.36 -24.09 -7.76
CA CYS A 24 10.41 -24.59 -6.38
C CYS A 24 11.71 -25.35 -6.04
N PRO A 25 12.24 -26.26 -6.88
CA PRO A 25 13.47 -27.02 -6.56
C PRO A 25 14.72 -26.17 -6.44
N ILE A 26 14.75 -24.98 -7.04
CA ILE A 26 15.87 -24.04 -7.00
C ILE A 26 15.58 -22.82 -6.13
N SER A 27 14.42 -22.78 -5.49
CA SER A 27 13.98 -21.66 -4.66
C SER A 27 14.27 -21.95 -3.19
N SER A 28 14.81 -20.96 -2.50
CA SER A 28 15.01 -21.00 -1.05
C SER A 28 14.68 -19.66 -0.44
N ILE A 29 14.34 -19.63 0.84
CA ILE A 29 14.01 -18.44 1.62
C ILE A 29 15.03 -18.30 2.75
N LEU A 30 15.45 -17.08 3.06
CA LEU A 30 16.38 -16.82 4.14
C LEU A 30 15.72 -17.10 5.49
N SER A 31 16.32 -17.98 6.28
CA SER A 31 16.11 -18.02 7.72
C SER A 31 16.95 -16.92 8.36
N PHE A 32 16.31 -15.86 8.84
CA PHE A 32 16.98 -14.74 9.50
C PHE A 32 17.61 -15.15 10.83
N ARG A 33 16.99 -16.10 11.53
CA ARG A 33 17.54 -16.68 12.77
C ARG A 33 18.84 -17.43 12.52
N HIS A 34 18.86 -18.29 11.50
CA HIS A 34 19.99 -19.17 11.23
C HIS A 34 20.98 -18.61 10.20
N ARG A 35 20.65 -17.46 9.59
CA ARG A 35 21.41 -16.80 8.50
C ARG A 35 21.75 -17.74 7.35
N THR A 36 20.81 -18.62 7.01
CA THR A 36 20.95 -19.63 5.96
C THR A 36 19.69 -19.74 5.13
N PHE A 37 19.84 -20.06 3.85
CA PHE A 37 18.73 -20.26 2.94
C PHE A 37 18.18 -21.68 3.06
N VAL A 38 16.89 -21.80 3.34
CA VAL A 38 16.15 -23.07 3.46
C VAL A 38 15.25 -23.27 2.25
N ALA A 39 15.09 -24.49 1.75
CA ALA A 39 14.31 -24.74 0.54
C ALA A 39 12.83 -24.39 0.76
N VAL A 40 12.18 -23.77 -0.24
CA VAL A 40 10.75 -23.40 -0.12
C VAL A 40 9.81 -24.61 -0.13
N ALA A 41 10.30 -25.78 -0.54
CA ALA A 41 9.54 -27.03 -0.55
C ALA A 41 9.45 -27.67 0.85
N ASP A 42 10.33 -27.27 1.76
CA ASP A 42 10.35 -27.82 3.11
C ASP A 42 9.35 -27.08 4.00
N ASP A 43 8.76 -27.79 4.96
CA ASP A 43 7.88 -27.17 5.95
C ASP A 43 8.71 -26.20 6.83
N PRO A 44 8.34 -24.90 6.90
CA PRO A 44 8.95 -23.95 7.83
C PRO A 44 9.05 -24.47 9.27
N ALA A 45 8.07 -25.23 9.75
CA ALA A 45 8.09 -25.79 11.10
C ALA A 45 9.30 -26.72 11.35
N THR A 46 9.90 -27.27 10.28
CA THR A 46 11.09 -28.13 10.34
C THR A 46 12.34 -27.37 10.77
N TYR A 47 12.45 -26.08 10.43
CA TYR A 47 13.63 -25.25 10.68
C TYR A 47 13.53 -24.38 11.93
N GLY A 48 12.34 -24.28 12.50
CA GLY A 48 12.09 -23.60 13.74
C GLY A 48 10.61 -23.73 14.08
N SER A 49 10.31 -23.90 15.36
CA SER A 49 8.95 -24.09 15.88
C SER A 49 7.92 -22.99 15.52
N SER A 50 8.33 -21.93 14.80
CA SER A 50 7.50 -20.82 14.35
C SER A 50 7.98 -20.30 12.99
N PRO A 51 7.11 -20.05 12.00
CA PRO A 51 7.51 -19.49 10.71
C PRO A 51 8.09 -18.06 10.78
N THR A 52 8.07 -17.43 11.96
CA THR A 52 8.56 -16.06 12.19
C THR A 52 10.05 -15.86 11.92
N PHE A 53 10.86 -16.90 11.80
CA PHE A 53 12.28 -16.76 11.44
C PHE A 53 12.50 -16.60 9.93
N LEU A 54 11.48 -16.78 9.09
CA LEU A 54 11.56 -16.64 7.63
C LEU A 54 11.38 -15.20 7.14
N PHE A 55 11.07 -14.28 8.06
CA PHE A 55 10.98 -12.86 7.80
C PHE A 55 11.67 -12.09 8.92
N HIS A 56 12.18 -10.92 8.58
CA HIS A 56 12.70 -9.97 9.55
C HIS A 56 11.83 -8.73 9.51
N GLY A 57 11.26 -8.33 10.64
CA GLY A 57 10.37 -7.19 10.66
C GLY A 57 10.21 -6.64 12.06
N GLY A 58 9.83 -5.37 12.11
CA GLY A 58 9.77 -4.61 13.33
C GLY A 58 8.75 -3.49 13.24
N LYS A 59 8.24 -3.12 14.40
CA LYS A 59 7.48 -1.88 14.58
C LYS A 59 8.48 -0.73 14.77
N PHE A 60 8.23 0.39 14.10
CA PHE A 60 9.13 1.54 14.19
C PHE A 60 9.22 2.08 15.62
N SER A 61 10.41 2.54 16.01
CA SER A 61 10.71 3.13 17.31
C SER A 61 9.73 4.26 17.69
N GLY A 62 9.43 5.15 16.74
CA GLY A 62 8.49 6.26 16.90
C GLY A 62 7.00 5.89 16.80
N ALA A 63 6.65 4.59 16.66
CA ALA A 63 5.26 4.19 16.38
C ALA A 63 4.32 4.29 17.59
N GLY A 64 4.82 4.35 18.82
CA GLY A 64 3.98 4.45 20.03
C GLY A 64 2.93 3.33 20.09
N SER A 65 1.64 3.67 20.14
CA SER A 65 0.53 2.69 20.05
C SER A 65 0.13 2.33 18.61
N GLY A 66 0.66 3.03 17.61
CA GLY A 66 0.45 2.75 16.20
C GLY A 66 1.03 1.40 15.77
N ARG A 67 0.65 0.95 14.58
CA ARG A 67 1.08 -0.33 14.00
C ARG A 67 2.02 -0.13 12.79
N LYS A 68 2.73 1.00 12.73
CA LYS A 68 3.65 1.32 11.64
C LYS A 68 4.94 0.51 11.78
N GLY A 69 5.44 -0.04 10.69
CA GLY A 69 6.59 -0.95 10.72
C GLY A 69 6.99 -1.44 9.34
N PHE A 70 7.85 -2.45 9.32
CA PHE A 70 8.41 -3.03 8.10
C PHE A 70 8.53 -4.54 8.21
N LEU A 71 8.64 -5.21 7.06
CA LEU A 71 8.87 -6.64 6.96
C LEU A 71 9.71 -6.94 5.71
N LEU A 72 10.89 -7.49 5.94
CA LEU A 72 11.82 -8.01 4.95
C LEU A 72 11.64 -9.51 4.74
N THR A 73 11.58 -9.91 3.47
CA THR A 73 11.71 -11.30 3.02
C THR A 73 12.84 -11.38 2.00
N SER A 74 13.71 -12.38 2.11
CA SER A 74 14.79 -12.62 1.15
C SER A 74 14.64 -14.00 0.53
N LEU A 75 14.52 -14.04 -0.79
CA LEU A 75 14.39 -15.27 -1.58
C LEU A 75 15.64 -15.47 -2.41
N ARG A 76 16.04 -16.73 -2.59
CA ARG A 76 17.12 -17.11 -3.49
C ARG A 76 16.58 -18.06 -4.56
N PHE A 77 16.79 -17.67 -5.82
CA PHE A 77 16.45 -18.43 -7.01
C PHE A 77 17.74 -18.89 -7.69
N GLY A 78 18.13 -20.14 -7.46
CA GLY A 78 19.44 -20.65 -7.89
C GLY A 78 20.57 -19.88 -7.19
N THR A 79 21.28 -19.05 -7.96
CA THR A 79 22.39 -18.21 -7.46
C THR A 79 22.00 -16.75 -7.24
N VAL A 80 20.77 -16.35 -7.56
CA VAL A 80 20.32 -14.96 -7.45
C VAL A 80 19.54 -14.79 -6.15
N VAL A 81 19.92 -13.82 -5.32
CA VAL A 81 19.16 -13.41 -4.13
C VAL A 81 18.30 -12.20 -4.51
N VAL A 82 17.06 -12.17 -4.02
CA VAL A 82 16.10 -11.08 -4.25
C VAL A 82 15.43 -10.73 -2.93
N ASN A 83 15.49 -9.46 -2.57
CA ASN A 83 15.04 -8.93 -1.30
C ASN A 83 13.76 -8.09 -1.50
N TYR A 84 12.80 -8.31 -0.61
CA TYR A 84 11.48 -7.69 -0.63
C TYR A 84 11.23 -7.04 0.72
N LEU A 85 11.25 -5.71 0.77
CA LEU A 85 11.01 -4.92 1.96
C LEU A 85 9.64 -4.24 1.89
N ASN A 86 8.66 -4.79 2.60
CA ASN A 86 7.36 -4.16 2.77
C ASN A 86 7.45 -3.12 3.90
N VAL A 87 7.04 -1.87 3.64
CA VAL A 87 6.98 -0.79 4.61
C VAL A 87 5.54 -0.28 4.78
N HIS A 88 5.21 0.10 6.00
CA HIS A 88 3.98 0.81 6.33
C HIS A 88 4.36 2.04 7.16
N LEU A 89 4.62 3.16 6.47
CA LEU A 89 5.12 4.40 7.06
C LEU A 89 4.01 5.24 7.69
N TYR A 90 4.40 6.31 8.39
CA TYR A 90 3.48 7.18 9.13
C TYR A 90 2.48 7.91 8.23
N HIS A 91 1.22 7.93 8.67
CA HIS A 91 0.16 8.70 8.03
C HIS A 91 0.07 10.09 8.66
N ASP A 92 -0.38 11.08 7.91
CA ASP A 92 -0.59 12.42 8.47
C ASP A 92 -1.77 12.40 9.45
N SER A 93 -1.56 12.75 10.71
CA SER A 93 -2.67 12.77 11.67
C SER A 93 -3.61 13.97 11.44
N ARG A 94 -3.10 15.11 10.97
CA ARG A 94 -3.84 16.37 10.78
C ARG A 94 -3.50 17.00 9.44
N ASN A 95 -4.49 17.25 8.58
CA ASN A 95 -4.22 17.86 7.28
C ASN A 95 -3.69 19.30 7.40
N THR A 96 -4.14 20.02 8.44
CA THR A 96 -3.65 21.37 8.73
C THR A 96 -2.14 21.38 8.85
N ASP A 97 -1.61 20.43 9.60
CA ASP A 97 -0.20 20.35 9.92
C ASP A 97 0.62 19.94 8.69
N ALA A 98 0.05 19.05 7.87
CA ALA A 98 0.62 18.64 6.58
C ALA A 98 0.69 19.80 5.55
N ALA A 99 -0.19 20.80 5.67
CA ALA A 99 -0.26 21.94 4.77
C ALA A 99 0.56 23.17 5.24
N MET A 100 1.08 23.16 6.48
CA MET A 100 1.72 24.36 7.07
C MET A 100 3.01 24.76 6.36
N ALA A 101 3.80 23.80 5.89
CA ALA A 101 5.12 24.03 5.31
C ALA A 101 5.47 22.99 4.24
N SER A 102 6.52 23.27 3.46
CA SER A 102 7.16 22.30 2.57
C SER A 102 8.65 22.18 2.91
N PRO A 103 9.18 20.95 3.15
CA PRO A 103 8.44 19.71 3.33
C PRO A 103 7.53 19.73 4.58
N SER A 104 6.55 18.83 4.61
CA SER A 104 5.69 18.62 5.78
C SER A 104 6.49 17.96 6.92
N LEU A 105 6.10 18.22 8.18
CA LEU A 105 6.68 17.54 9.35
C LEU A 105 6.50 16.01 9.30
N TYR A 106 5.40 15.54 8.69
CA TYR A 106 5.16 14.11 8.52
C TYR A 106 6.13 13.49 7.50
N SER A 107 6.64 14.28 6.56
CA SER A 107 7.65 13.83 5.61
C SER A 107 8.96 13.50 6.31
N VAL A 108 9.37 14.32 7.27
CA VAL A 108 10.55 14.04 8.10
C VAL A 108 10.36 12.74 8.87
N GLN A 109 9.20 12.56 9.50
CA GLN A 109 8.89 11.34 10.24
C GLN A 109 8.93 10.08 9.36
N ARG A 110 8.47 10.18 8.10
CA ARG A 110 8.54 9.07 7.13
C ARG A 110 9.99 8.80 6.67
N GLN A 111 10.81 9.83 6.52
CA GLN A 111 12.24 9.68 6.23
C GLN A 111 12.96 8.91 7.33
N GLU A 112 12.75 9.30 8.59
CA GLU A 112 13.34 8.63 9.76
C GLU A 112 12.92 7.15 9.83
N ALA A 113 11.63 6.84 9.66
CA ALA A 113 11.16 5.45 9.64
C ALA A 113 11.74 4.63 8.49
N LEU A 114 11.87 5.21 7.29
CA LEU A 114 12.46 4.49 6.16
C LEU A 114 13.94 4.20 6.42
N LEU A 115 14.69 5.15 6.96
CA LEU A 115 16.08 4.93 7.36
C LEU A 115 16.21 3.87 8.46
N GLU A 116 15.30 3.86 9.44
CA GLU A 116 15.25 2.82 10.47
C GLU A 116 15.05 1.43 9.84
N ALA A 117 14.07 1.29 8.92
CA ALA A 117 13.87 0.03 8.20
C ALA A 117 15.12 -0.41 7.42
N MET A 118 15.77 0.52 6.73
CA MET A 118 16.99 0.22 5.96
C MET A 118 18.12 -0.24 6.88
N ALA A 119 18.37 0.47 7.99
CA ALA A 119 19.43 0.13 8.94
C ALA A 119 19.23 -1.26 9.56
N GLU A 120 18.00 -1.60 9.96
CA GLU A 120 17.65 -2.92 10.49
C GLU A 120 17.82 -4.03 9.44
N CYS A 121 17.43 -3.76 8.19
CA CYS A 121 17.44 -4.76 7.12
C CYS A 121 18.83 -5.01 6.53
N MET A 122 19.68 -3.98 6.41
CA MET A 122 21.01 -4.08 5.79
C MET A 122 21.98 -4.99 6.54
N VAL A 123 21.68 -5.35 7.80
CA VAL A 123 22.45 -6.35 8.55
C VAL A 123 22.29 -7.76 7.96
N PHE A 124 21.24 -8.00 7.15
CA PHE A 124 20.91 -9.32 6.60
C PHE A 124 21.07 -9.43 5.10
N ILE A 125 21.14 -8.32 4.36
CA ILE A 125 21.13 -8.30 2.90
C ILE A 125 22.31 -7.52 2.34
N SER A 126 22.79 -7.92 1.17
CA SER A 126 23.80 -7.15 0.44
C SER A 126 23.13 -5.98 -0.29
N PRO A 127 23.73 -4.77 -0.30
CA PRO A 127 23.26 -3.67 -1.16
C PRO A 127 23.41 -3.99 -2.66
N GLU A 128 24.24 -4.97 -3.01
CA GLU A 128 24.46 -5.46 -4.38
C GLU A 128 23.41 -6.49 -4.83
N ASP A 129 22.62 -7.02 -3.90
CA ASP A 129 21.52 -7.92 -4.26
C ASP A 129 20.29 -7.09 -4.66
N PRO A 130 19.50 -7.54 -5.65
CA PRO A 130 18.20 -6.95 -5.97
C PRO A 130 17.35 -6.69 -4.72
N LEU A 131 16.93 -5.44 -4.54
CA LEU A 131 16.07 -4.99 -3.46
C LEU A 131 14.86 -4.26 -4.04
N PHE A 132 13.67 -4.69 -3.63
CA PHE A 132 12.40 -4.03 -3.90
C PHE A 132 11.78 -3.57 -2.59
N ILE A 133 11.56 -2.26 -2.46
CA ILE A 133 10.86 -1.67 -1.31
C ILE A 133 9.47 -1.24 -1.77
N PHE A 134 8.45 -1.69 -1.08
CA PHE A 134 7.05 -1.44 -1.45
C PHE A 134 6.15 -1.35 -0.23
N GLY A 135 4.88 -1.02 -0.45
CA GLY A 135 3.86 -0.96 0.60
C GLY A 135 3.25 0.42 0.73
N ASP A 136 2.69 0.71 1.89
CA ASP A 136 2.06 2.00 2.20
C ASP A 136 3.12 2.99 2.68
N PHE A 137 3.71 3.72 1.75
CA PHE A 137 4.63 4.81 2.06
C PHE A 137 3.91 5.98 2.74
N ASN A 138 2.58 6.07 2.66
CA ASN A 138 1.81 7.23 3.06
C ASN A 138 2.29 8.55 2.45
N ALA A 139 3.07 8.50 1.35
CA ALA A 139 3.58 9.67 0.66
C ALA A 139 2.42 10.56 0.16
N ARG A 140 2.65 11.86 0.19
CA ARG A 140 1.67 12.91 -0.10
C ARG A 140 2.24 13.87 -1.12
N LEU A 141 1.34 14.62 -1.74
CA LEU A 141 1.73 15.80 -2.49
C LEU A 141 2.26 16.86 -1.52
N ASP A 142 3.14 17.70 -2.03
CA ASP A 142 3.56 18.96 -1.42
C ASP A 142 2.36 19.91 -1.34
N THR A 143 1.53 19.67 -0.31
CA THR A 143 0.24 20.32 -0.14
C THR A 143 0.41 21.82 -0.01
N HIS A 144 1.44 22.27 0.71
CA HIS A 144 1.71 23.69 0.88
C HIS A 144 1.91 24.40 -0.47
N ASN A 145 2.83 23.88 -1.31
CA ASN A 145 3.12 24.51 -2.59
C ASN A 145 2.01 24.27 -3.63
N LEU A 146 1.30 23.14 -3.58
CA LEU A 146 0.14 22.89 -4.44
C LEU A 146 -0.96 23.92 -4.19
N LEU A 147 -1.34 24.14 -2.93
CA LEU A 147 -2.40 25.08 -2.58
C LEU A 147 -2.03 26.51 -2.94
N LYS A 148 -0.77 26.90 -2.70
CA LYS A 148 -0.24 28.20 -3.13
C LYS A 148 -0.35 28.37 -4.64
N HIS A 149 0.10 27.38 -5.41
CA HIS A 149 0.03 27.41 -6.87
C HIS A 149 -1.40 27.53 -7.40
N LEU A 150 -2.33 26.73 -6.86
CA LEU A 150 -3.73 26.73 -7.28
C LEU A 150 -4.43 28.06 -6.98
N LYS A 151 -4.11 28.69 -5.84
CA LYS A 151 -4.61 30.01 -5.48
C LYS A 151 -4.10 31.09 -6.43
N GLU A 152 -2.80 31.08 -6.72
CA GLU A 152 -2.14 32.09 -7.55
C GLU A 152 -2.48 31.98 -9.04
N THR A 153 -2.62 30.77 -9.57
CA THR A 153 -2.73 30.55 -11.03
C THR A 153 -4.14 30.21 -11.50
N GLN A 154 -4.96 29.56 -10.67
CA GLN A 154 -6.30 29.08 -11.05
C GLN A 154 -7.42 29.70 -10.20
N GLN A 155 -7.06 30.54 -9.22
CA GLN A 155 -7.99 31.17 -8.28
C GLN A 155 -8.88 30.13 -7.60
N ILE A 156 -8.34 28.94 -7.34
CA ILE A 156 -9.03 27.88 -6.60
C ILE A 156 -8.69 28.07 -5.12
N ASP A 157 -9.70 28.39 -4.32
CA ASP A 157 -9.57 28.45 -2.87
C ASP A 157 -9.92 27.10 -2.25
N VAL A 158 -9.00 26.55 -1.47
CA VAL A 158 -9.13 25.25 -0.81
C VAL A 158 -8.90 25.44 0.67
N LYS A 159 -9.91 25.09 1.46
CA LYS A 159 -9.85 25.18 2.93
C LYS A 159 -9.49 23.82 3.51
N ILE A 160 -8.35 23.76 4.19
CA ILE A 160 -7.86 22.56 4.86
C ILE A 160 -8.33 22.57 6.33
N LEU A 161 -9.16 21.59 6.68
CA LEU A 161 -9.54 21.29 8.05
C LEU A 161 -8.77 20.06 8.54
N VAL A 162 -8.77 19.82 9.85
CA VAL A 162 -7.94 18.77 10.48
C VAL A 162 -8.14 17.38 9.84
N LYS A 163 -9.37 17.03 9.45
CA LYS A 163 -9.76 15.72 8.88
C LYS A 163 -10.59 15.84 7.60
N GLU A 164 -10.66 17.03 7.01
CA GLU A 164 -11.48 17.31 5.83
C GLU A 164 -10.81 18.36 4.95
N VAL A 165 -11.09 18.29 3.65
CA VAL A 165 -10.70 19.26 2.63
C VAL A 165 -11.97 19.81 2.01
N GLN A 166 -12.18 21.11 2.14
CA GLN A 166 -13.30 21.82 1.52
C GLN A 166 -12.79 22.55 0.29
N ALA A 167 -13.25 22.13 -0.88
CA ALA A 167 -12.80 22.65 -2.17
C ALA A 167 -13.94 22.57 -3.20
N PRO A 168 -13.97 23.45 -4.22
CA PRO A 168 -14.93 23.38 -5.32
C PRO A 168 -14.69 22.12 -6.18
N ASP A 169 -15.69 21.67 -6.94
CA ASP A 169 -15.60 20.43 -7.74
C ASP A 169 -14.42 20.42 -8.72
N ARG A 170 -14.12 21.57 -9.33
CA ARG A 170 -12.95 21.77 -10.20
C ARG A 170 -11.61 21.43 -9.55
N PHE A 171 -11.48 21.49 -8.22
CA PHE A 171 -10.27 21.03 -7.53
C PHE A 171 -10.13 19.50 -7.61
N TRP A 172 -11.22 18.78 -7.41
CA TRP A 172 -11.24 17.31 -7.42
C TRP A 172 -11.05 16.76 -8.83
N GLU A 173 -11.56 17.47 -9.84
CA GLU A 173 -11.39 17.15 -11.26
C GLU A 173 -9.91 17.14 -11.70
N LEU A 174 -9.04 17.92 -11.03
CA LEU A 174 -7.59 17.90 -11.28
C LEU A 174 -6.95 16.53 -11.10
N PHE A 175 -7.53 15.67 -10.27
CA PHE A 175 -7.00 14.34 -9.94
C PHE A 175 -7.62 13.23 -10.79
N THR A 176 -8.74 13.50 -11.47
CA THR A 176 -9.43 12.54 -12.33
C THR A 176 -9.09 12.70 -13.80
N GLU A 177 -8.77 13.92 -14.21
CA GLU A 177 -8.52 14.28 -15.61
C GLU A 177 -7.06 14.05 -16.03
N PRO A 178 -6.77 13.20 -17.04
CA PRO A 178 -5.41 12.86 -17.45
C PRO A 178 -4.56 14.08 -17.87
N GLN A 179 -5.17 15.11 -18.45
CA GLN A 179 -4.49 16.35 -18.85
C GLN A 179 -3.84 17.09 -17.67
N ASN A 180 -4.38 16.93 -16.46
CA ASN A 180 -3.89 17.61 -15.26
C ASN A 180 -2.77 16.84 -14.55
N ALA A 181 -2.56 15.57 -14.91
CA ALA A 181 -1.59 14.69 -14.25
C ALA A 181 -0.16 15.26 -14.29
N GLY A 182 0.24 15.88 -15.41
CA GLY A 182 1.57 16.49 -15.54
C GLY A 182 1.79 17.68 -14.61
N MET A 183 0.74 18.45 -14.30
CA MET A 183 0.80 19.55 -13.34
C MET A 183 0.87 19.01 -11.91
N ILE A 184 -0.03 18.09 -11.56
CA ILE A 184 -0.10 17.49 -10.21
C ILE A 184 1.21 16.77 -9.85
N LYS A 185 1.82 16.06 -10.81
CA LYS A 185 3.08 15.33 -10.60
C LYS A 185 4.24 16.23 -10.18
N LYS A 186 4.21 17.55 -10.47
CA LYS A 186 5.23 18.51 -9.98
C LYS A 186 5.24 18.66 -8.46
N PHE A 187 4.13 18.32 -7.81
CA PHE A 187 3.98 18.38 -6.35
C PHE A 187 4.16 17.00 -5.71
N ASP A 188 4.35 15.94 -6.49
CA ASP A 188 4.61 14.58 -6.02
C ASP A 188 6.11 14.39 -5.75
N LEU A 189 6.63 15.13 -4.77
CA LEU A 189 8.07 15.24 -4.50
C LEU A 189 8.54 14.37 -3.33
N GLU A 190 7.61 13.88 -2.52
CA GLU A 190 7.94 13.25 -1.25
C GLU A 190 8.70 11.93 -1.43
N LEU A 191 8.31 11.09 -2.40
CA LEU A 191 9.00 9.84 -2.65
C LEU A 191 10.44 10.07 -3.12
N GLN A 192 10.66 11.06 -3.99
CA GLN A 192 12.02 11.43 -4.40
C GLN A 192 12.86 11.84 -3.18
N ARG A 193 12.31 12.69 -2.29
CA ARG A 193 13.00 13.09 -1.05
C ARG A 193 13.31 11.90 -0.14
N LEU A 194 12.42 10.90 -0.07
CA LEU A 194 12.67 9.66 0.67
C LEU A 194 13.85 8.89 0.06
N MET A 195 13.88 8.72 -1.27
CA MET A 195 14.96 8.04 -1.98
C MET A 195 16.30 8.79 -1.83
N ASP A 196 16.29 10.12 -1.93
CA ASP A 196 17.48 10.96 -1.77
C ASP A 196 18.09 10.79 -0.37
N VAL A 197 17.26 10.76 0.68
CA VAL A 197 17.71 10.56 2.06
C VAL A 197 18.28 9.15 2.27
N VAL A 198 17.66 8.11 1.69
CA VAL A 198 18.20 6.75 1.73
C VAL A 198 19.57 6.69 1.04
N ALA A 199 19.71 7.28 -0.15
CA ALA A 199 20.97 7.31 -0.87
C ALA A 199 22.06 8.04 -0.06
N GLN A 200 21.73 9.20 0.52
CA GLN A 200 22.68 10.01 1.30
C GLN A 200 23.13 9.35 2.60
N GLN A 201 22.23 8.65 3.30
CA GLN A 201 22.50 8.14 4.65
C GLN A 201 22.93 6.67 4.66
N SER A 202 22.48 5.88 3.68
CA SER A 202 22.77 4.44 3.62
C SER A 202 23.68 4.04 2.45
N GLY A 203 23.90 4.95 1.48
CA GLY A 203 24.66 4.65 0.26
C GLY A 203 23.89 3.83 -0.79
N VAL A 204 22.66 3.40 -0.50
CA VAL A 204 21.83 2.66 -1.46
C VAL A 204 21.01 3.64 -2.30
N GLU A 205 21.35 3.71 -3.58
CA GLU A 205 20.55 4.42 -4.57
C GLU A 205 19.24 3.68 -4.83
N LEU A 206 18.16 4.44 -5.00
CA LEU A 206 16.84 3.90 -5.29
C LEU A 206 16.23 4.62 -6.48
N ALA A 207 15.41 3.90 -7.23
CA ALA A 207 14.58 4.44 -8.29
C ALA A 207 13.16 3.90 -8.19
N GLU A 208 12.20 4.65 -8.73
CA GLU A 208 10.77 4.32 -8.66
C GLU A 208 10.29 3.60 -9.93
N PHE A 209 9.36 2.65 -9.78
CA PHE A 209 8.55 2.20 -10.90
C PHE A 209 7.67 3.33 -11.46
N ALA A 210 7.53 3.37 -12.79
CA ALA A 210 6.66 4.35 -13.43
C ALA A 210 5.20 4.22 -12.95
N ILE A 211 4.71 5.25 -12.27
CA ILE A 211 3.30 5.38 -11.89
C ILE A 211 2.45 5.54 -13.15
N ARG A 212 1.53 4.59 -13.39
CA ARG A 212 0.59 4.59 -14.53
C ARG A 212 -0.88 4.53 -14.11
N PHE A 213 -1.14 4.71 -12.82
CA PHE A 213 -2.47 4.70 -12.22
C PHE A 213 -2.77 6.07 -11.62
N PRO A 214 -4.05 6.46 -11.52
CA PRO A 214 -4.47 7.66 -10.79
C PRO A 214 -4.14 7.53 -9.29
N PRO A 215 -4.17 8.63 -8.51
CA PRO A 215 -3.96 8.61 -7.07
C PRO A 215 -4.75 7.48 -6.36
N THR A 216 -4.09 6.77 -5.44
CA THR A 216 -4.60 5.56 -4.76
C THR A 216 -5.46 5.85 -3.53
N PHE A 217 -5.63 7.14 -3.20
CA PHE A 217 -6.39 7.56 -2.04
C PHE A 217 -7.88 7.15 -2.12
N PRO A 218 -8.54 6.77 -1.00
CA PRO A 218 -9.88 6.22 -0.99
C PRO A 218 -10.88 7.04 -1.79
N ARG A 219 -11.58 6.32 -2.66
CA ARG A 219 -12.64 6.82 -3.50
C ARG A 219 -13.99 6.58 -2.86
N ILE A 220 -14.98 7.42 -3.18
CA ILE A 220 -16.34 7.28 -2.64
C ILE A 220 -16.94 5.96 -3.19
N PRO A 221 -17.34 5.01 -2.33
CA PRO A 221 -18.07 3.83 -2.78
C PRO A 221 -19.40 4.25 -3.41
N GLU A 222 -19.79 3.60 -4.52
CA GLU A 222 -21.00 3.95 -5.28
C GLU A 222 -22.29 4.04 -4.43
N ARG A 223 -22.39 3.22 -3.38
CA ARG A 223 -23.52 3.20 -2.44
C ARG A 223 -23.62 4.45 -1.55
N GLU A 224 -22.52 5.15 -1.30
CA GLU A 224 -22.50 6.38 -0.49
C GLU A 224 -22.75 7.63 -1.33
N PHE A 225 -22.33 7.62 -2.60
CA PHE A 225 -22.60 8.73 -3.54
C PHE A 225 -24.11 8.93 -3.77
N ALA A 226 -24.89 7.84 -3.85
CA ALA A 226 -26.35 7.92 -3.95
C ALA A 226 -26.99 8.60 -2.72
N LYS A 227 -26.40 8.44 -1.54
CA LYS A 227 -26.87 9.07 -0.29
C LYS A 227 -26.43 10.53 -0.17
N SER A 228 -25.22 10.88 -0.63
CA SER A 228 -24.75 12.26 -0.62
C SER A 228 -25.56 13.15 -1.57
N ASN A 229 -25.98 12.62 -2.73
CA ASN A 229 -26.87 13.34 -3.64
C ASN A 229 -28.28 13.53 -3.07
N GLN A 230 -28.83 12.57 -2.33
CA GLN A 230 -30.11 12.76 -1.65
C GLN A 230 -30.02 13.82 -0.56
N LYS A 231 -28.92 13.86 0.21
CA LYS A 231 -28.74 14.86 1.27
C LYS A 231 -28.58 16.28 0.71
N GLN A 232 -27.82 16.43 -0.39
CA GLN A 232 -27.69 17.71 -1.10
C GLN A 232 -29.00 18.16 -1.78
N GLN A 233 -29.80 17.23 -2.33
CA GLN A 233 -31.12 17.56 -2.89
C GLN A 233 -32.13 17.97 -1.80
N ILE A 234 -32.09 17.33 -0.63
CA ILE A 234 -32.96 17.68 0.50
C ILE A 234 -32.60 19.07 1.03
N GLU A 235 -31.32 19.39 1.18
CA GLU A 235 -30.83 20.71 1.61
C GLU A 235 -31.14 21.82 0.57
N MET A 236 -31.15 21.50 -0.74
CA MET A 236 -31.60 22.43 -1.79
C MET A 236 -33.12 22.58 -1.90
N SER A 237 -33.90 21.61 -1.41
CA SER A 237 -35.37 21.60 -1.55
C SER A 237 -36.12 22.34 -0.45
N GLY A 238 -35.42 22.81 0.60
CA GLY A 238 -36.03 23.63 1.66
C GLY A 238 -37.16 22.97 2.44
N VAL A 239 -37.25 21.63 2.44
CA VAL A 239 -38.31 20.92 3.15
C VAL A 239 -37.90 20.71 4.61
N ASN A 240 -38.43 21.56 5.49
CA ASN A 240 -38.45 21.31 6.93
C ASN A 240 -39.38 20.13 7.23
N VAL A 241 -38.85 19.07 7.86
CA VAL A 241 -39.67 18.09 8.57
C VAL A 241 -39.33 18.25 10.05
N GLU A 242 -40.24 18.89 10.78
CA GLU A 242 -40.16 19.03 12.23
C GLU A 242 -40.20 17.65 12.91
N ALA A 243 -39.38 17.53 13.96
CA ALA A 243 -39.32 16.39 14.84
C ALA A 243 -40.56 16.29 15.73
N SER A 244 -41.00 15.07 16.03
CA SER A 244 -41.79 14.77 17.22
C SER A 244 -41.04 13.77 18.09
N GLU A 245 -40.36 14.27 19.12
CA GLU A 245 -40.04 13.50 20.33
C GLU A 245 -41.32 13.27 21.13
N TYR A 246 -41.49 12.08 21.72
CA TYR A 246 -41.90 11.88 23.11
C TYR A 246 -41.89 10.37 23.44
N GLY A 247 -41.24 10.01 24.56
CA GLY A 247 -41.65 8.83 25.35
C GLY A 247 -40.54 7.88 25.81
N VAL A 248 -39.77 8.28 26.82
CA VAL A 248 -38.97 7.38 27.68
C VAL A 248 -39.89 6.68 28.70
N LYS A 249 -39.65 5.38 28.96
CA LYS A 249 -39.67 4.78 30.31
C LYS A 249 -39.12 3.34 30.33
N ASP A 250 -38.14 3.13 31.21
CA ASP A 250 -37.62 1.85 31.69
C ASP A 250 -38.68 1.04 32.47
N ASP A 251 -38.55 -0.30 32.46
CA ASP A 251 -38.52 -1.16 33.67
C ASP A 251 -38.54 -2.67 33.28
N ASP A 252 -37.55 -3.42 33.77
CA ASP A 252 -37.55 -4.88 34.00
C ASP A 252 -37.96 -5.09 35.50
N PRO A 253 -38.42 -6.25 36.07
CA PRO A 253 -38.26 -7.64 35.60
C PRO A 253 -39.37 -8.70 35.98
N LYS A 254 -39.17 -9.96 35.51
CA LYS A 254 -39.65 -11.29 36.02
C LYS A 254 -41.15 -11.68 35.99
N LEU A 255 -41.48 -12.80 35.31
CA LEU A 255 -41.84 -14.15 35.86
C LEU A 255 -42.74 -14.99 34.90
N GLY A 256 -42.37 -16.28 34.72
CA GLY A 256 -43.16 -17.49 34.38
C GLY A 256 -44.36 -17.41 33.40
N ASN A 257 -44.61 -18.34 32.48
CA ASN A 257 -44.60 -19.78 32.67
C ASN A 257 -44.82 -20.51 31.32
N GLU A 258 -44.45 -21.78 31.34
CA GLU A 258 -44.56 -22.87 30.36
C GLU A 258 -45.61 -22.82 29.22
N ARG A 259 -45.20 -23.29 28.03
CA ARG A 259 -45.76 -24.52 27.44
C ARG A 259 -44.90 -25.08 26.30
N ARG A 260 -44.28 -26.23 26.59
CA ARG A 260 -43.62 -27.14 25.63
C ARG A 260 -44.66 -27.75 24.69
N LYS A 261 -44.39 -27.71 23.37
CA LYS A 261 -44.79 -28.77 22.43
C LYS A 261 -43.58 -29.17 21.60
N LYS A 262 -43.01 -30.33 21.92
CA LYS A 262 -42.06 -31.07 21.07
C LYS A 262 -42.86 -31.77 19.97
N ALA A 263 -42.49 -31.54 18.72
CA ALA A 263 -42.82 -32.42 17.61
C ALA A 263 -41.53 -32.75 16.84
N ALA A 264 -41.38 -34.03 16.53
CA ALA A 264 -40.15 -34.72 16.20
C ALA A 264 -39.52 -34.27 14.86
N ARG A 265 -38.19 -34.11 14.87
CA ARG A 265 -37.38 -33.87 13.68
C ARG A 265 -37.04 -35.22 13.05
N LYS A 266 -37.62 -35.48 11.87
CA LYS A 266 -37.36 -36.66 11.04
C LYS A 266 -36.11 -36.38 10.20
N GLU A 267 -35.04 -37.14 10.41
CA GLU A 267 -33.86 -37.14 9.55
C GLU A 267 -34.20 -37.67 8.15
N LYS A 268 -33.77 -36.93 7.12
CA LYS A 268 -33.56 -37.45 5.77
C LYS A 268 -32.24 -36.88 5.25
N GLY A 269 -31.40 -37.78 4.77
CA GLY A 269 -29.96 -37.59 4.59
C GLY A 269 -29.52 -36.79 3.36
N THR A 270 -28.25 -36.38 3.47
CA THR A 270 -27.20 -36.37 2.45
C THR A 270 -27.57 -35.88 1.06
N GLY A 271 -27.44 -34.57 0.86
CA GLY A 271 -27.00 -33.97 -0.39
C GLY A 271 -25.82 -33.06 -0.09
N GLU A 272 -24.61 -33.45 -0.50
CA GLU A 272 -23.41 -32.62 -0.43
C GLU A 272 -23.63 -31.35 -1.28
N ALA A 273 -24.04 -30.25 -0.65
CA ALA A 273 -23.90 -28.94 -1.26
C ALA A 273 -22.43 -28.55 -1.17
N LYS A 274 -21.63 -28.90 -2.19
CA LYS A 274 -20.32 -28.28 -2.40
C LYS A 274 -20.56 -26.76 -2.45
N PRO A 275 -20.01 -25.95 -1.52
CA PRO A 275 -20.05 -24.52 -1.69
C PRO A 275 -19.18 -24.21 -2.90
N SER A 276 -19.80 -23.91 -4.03
CA SER A 276 -19.09 -23.32 -5.15
C SER A 276 -18.67 -21.92 -4.72
N LEU A 277 -17.50 -21.83 -4.10
CA LEU A 277 -16.78 -20.57 -3.92
C LEU A 277 -16.31 -20.12 -5.31
N VAL A 278 -17.26 -19.65 -6.11
CA VAL A 278 -16.94 -18.85 -7.29
C VAL A 278 -16.42 -17.55 -6.71
N LEU A 279 -15.09 -17.41 -6.71
CA LEU A 279 -14.44 -16.12 -6.43
C LEU A 279 -15.14 -15.09 -7.32
N PRO A 280 -15.84 -14.09 -6.75
CA PRO A 280 -16.47 -13.06 -7.56
C PRO A 280 -15.37 -12.44 -8.42
N ARG A 281 -15.64 -12.33 -9.72
CA ARG A 281 -14.72 -11.70 -10.67
C ARG A 281 -14.31 -10.35 -10.09
N ILE A 282 -13.01 -10.20 -9.79
CA ILE A 282 -12.43 -8.92 -9.39
C ILE A 282 -12.71 -7.96 -10.54
N THR A 283 -13.67 -7.07 -10.33
CA THR A 283 -14.10 -6.06 -11.30
C THR A 283 -13.80 -4.71 -10.66
N ALA A 284 -13.10 -3.85 -11.39
CA ALA A 284 -12.88 -2.48 -10.94
C ALA A 284 -14.25 -1.81 -10.74
N MET A 285 -14.56 -1.39 -9.51
CA MET A 285 -15.80 -0.67 -9.25
C MET A 285 -15.77 0.70 -9.92
N PRO A 286 -16.85 1.15 -10.57
CA PRO A 286 -16.98 2.53 -11.02
C PRO A 286 -16.99 3.45 -9.80
N THR A 287 -15.97 4.26 -9.64
CA THR A 287 -15.86 5.22 -8.53
C THR A 287 -16.11 6.63 -9.03
N ARG A 288 -17.04 7.37 -8.41
CA ARG A 288 -17.32 8.78 -8.73
C ARG A 288 -16.62 9.73 -7.77
N GLY A 289 -15.29 9.81 -7.88
CA GLY A 289 -14.47 10.80 -7.19
C GLY A 289 -13.82 10.34 -5.87
N TYR A 290 -13.05 11.25 -5.28
CA TYR A 290 -12.26 11.03 -4.08
C TYR A 290 -13.04 11.36 -2.81
N THR A 291 -12.71 10.68 -1.71
CA THR A 291 -13.19 11.10 -0.39
C THR A 291 -12.68 12.51 -0.08
N ARG A 292 -13.49 13.32 0.60
CA ARG A 292 -13.14 14.70 0.97
C ARG A 292 -12.28 14.79 2.23
N GLN A 293 -11.81 13.66 2.76
CA GLN A 293 -11.06 13.65 4.02
C GLN A 293 -9.65 14.21 3.84
N ARG A 294 -9.04 14.05 2.66
CA ARG A 294 -7.68 14.50 2.35
C ARG A 294 -7.53 14.83 0.87
N ILE A 295 -6.41 15.47 0.52
CA ILE A 295 -6.01 15.67 -0.87
C ILE A 295 -5.57 14.33 -1.46
N PRO A 296 -6.03 13.96 -2.68
CA PRO A 296 -5.61 12.73 -3.33
C PRO A 296 -4.09 12.72 -3.58
N ALA A 297 -3.47 11.58 -3.29
CA ALA A 297 -2.07 11.32 -3.55
C ALA A 297 -1.89 9.85 -3.91
N TRP A 298 -0.70 9.52 -4.42
CA TRP A 298 -0.24 8.14 -4.51
C TRP A 298 0.44 7.83 -3.19
N CYS A 299 0.02 6.78 -2.48
CA CYS A 299 0.69 6.32 -1.25
C CYS A 299 1.34 4.95 -1.44
N ASP A 300 0.83 4.14 -2.36
CA ASP A 300 1.32 2.79 -2.64
C ASP A 300 2.34 2.87 -3.78
N ARG A 301 3.60 2.57 -3.45
CA ARG A 301 4.74 2.72 -4.37
C ARG A 301 5.61 1.48 -4.36
N VAL A 302 6.41 1.35 -5.41
CA VAL A 302 7.51 0.39 -5.47
C VAL A 302 8.75 1.12 -5.94
N VAL A 303 9.81 1.01 -5.14
CA VAL A 303 11.14 1.48 -5.46
C VAL A 303 12.11 0.31 -5.43
N TRP A 304 13.23 0.43 -6.13
CA TRP A 304 14.24 -0.62 -6.25
C TRP A 304 15.64 -0.04 -6.32
N ASN A 305 16.65 -0.85 -5.96
CA ASN A 305 18.07 -0.50 -6.12
C ASN A 305 18.60 -0.90 -7.51
N PRO A 306 19.77 -0.41 -7.96
CA PRO A 306 20.32 -0.72 -9.28
C PRO A 306 20.33 -2.21 -9.63
N ALA A 307 20.70 -3.09 -8.70
CA ALA A 307 20.65 -4.54 -8.91
C ALA A 307 19.24 -5.07 -9.24
N GLY A 308 18.20 -4.46 -8.66
CA GLY A 308 16.80 -4.70 -9.03
C GLY A 308 16.50 -4.36 -10.48
N LEU A 309 17.06 -3.26 -11.01
CA LEU A 309 16.93 -2.94 -12.44
C LEU A 309 17.63 -3.94 -13.33
N GLU A 310 18.84 -4.35 -12.97
CA GLU A 310 19.58 -5.35 -13.75
C GLU A 310 18.79 -6.66 -13.84
N LEU A 311 18.22 -7.09 -12.71
CA LEU A 311 17.34 -8.25 -12.65
C LEU A 311 16.13 -8.09 -13.58
N MET A 312 15.50 -6.91 -13.59
CA MET A 312 14.33 -6.58 -14.41
C MET A 312 14.64 -6.23 -15.87
N THR A 313 15.89 -6.08 -16.27
CA THR A 313 16.22 -5.73 -17.66
C THR A 313 17.04 -6.81 -18.33
N GLY A 314 17.62 -7.72 -17.53
CA GLY A 314 18.64 -8.66 -17.99
C GLY A 314 19.94 -7.97 -18.41
N GLN A 315 20.06 -6.65 -18.22
CA GLN A 315 21.26 -5.88 -18.52
C GLN A 315 22.06 -5.76 -17.23
N ARG A 316 23.16 -6.51 -17.12
CA ARG A 316 24.18 -6.22 -16.11
C ARG A 316 24.84 -4.90 -16.48
N SER A 317 24.96 -3.97 -15.53
CA SER A 317 25.74 -2.75 -15.74
C SER A 317 27.17 -3.17 -16.03
N LEU A 318 27.58 -3.08 -17.30
CA LEU A 318 28.99 -3.20 -17.65
C LEU A 318 29.70 -2.06 -16.92
N SER A 319 30.64 -2.41 -16.03
CA SER A 319 31.54 -1.46 -15.41
C SER A 319 32.15 -0.53 -16.47
N PRO A 320 32.41 0.76 -16.17
CA PRO A 320 33.01 1.68 -17.12
C PRO A 320 34.51 1.37 -17.24
N SER A 321 34.83 0.26 -17.89
CA SER A 321 36.18 -0.01 -18.36
C SER A 321 36.09 -0.75 -19.68
N VAL A 322 36.77 -0.16 -20.68
CA VAL A 322 36.94 -0.61 -22.06
C VAL A 322 35.82 -0.20 -23.03
N SER A 323 35.65 1.11 -23.20
CA SER A 323 35.24 1.66 -24.50
C SER A 323 36.46 1.74 -25.41
N SER A 324 36.67 0.75 -26.29
CA SER A 324 37.27 1.00 -27.60
C SER A 324 37.06 -0.19 -28.54
N ALA A 325 36.47 0.11 -29.70
CA ALA A 325 36.38 -0.69 -30.91
C ALA A 325 35.40 -1.88 -30.89
N LEU A 326 34.25 -1.73 -31.56
CA LEU A 326 34.06 -2.13 -32.96
C LEU A 326 32.56 -2.37 -33.26
N GLY A 327 32.09 -1.85 -34.39
CA GLY A 327 30.90 -2.40 -35.07
C GLY A 327 29.62 -1.58 -34.97
N LYS A 328 29.40 -0.71 -35.96
CA LYS A 328 28.04 -0.33 -36.38
C LYS A 328 27.32 -1.59 -36.89
N SER A 329 26.16 -1.89 -36.34
CA SER A 329 25.12 -2.63 -37.05
C SER A 329 23.75 -2.12 -36.63
N ASP A 330 23.07 -1.49 -37.59
CA ASP A 330 21.62 -1.29 -37.57
C ASP A 330 20.90 -2.62 -37.37
N GLY A 331 19.91 -2.61 -36.48
CA GLY A 331 19.08 -3.77 -36.21
C GLY A 331 18.21 -3.53 -34.99
N ALA A 332 17.04 -2.92 -35.21
CA ALA A 332 15.99 -2.83 -34.21
C ALA A 332 15.56 -4.23 -33.78
N THR A 333 15.97 -4.66 -32.60
CA THR A 333 15.38 -5.80 -31.89
C THR A 333 14.77 -5.28 -30.60
N ASP A 334 13.49 -4.94 -30.69
CA ASP A 334 12.59 -4.76 -29.55
C ASP A 334 12.35 -6.14 -28.90
N SER A 335 13.22 -6.53 -27.98
CA SER A 335 13.05 -7.74 -27.19
C SER A 335 13.48 -7.56 -25.73
N SER A 336 13.09 -6.44 -25.11
CA SER A 336 13.08 -6.37 -23.66
C SER A 336 11.90 -7.22 -23.15
N PRO A 337 12.10 -8.17 -22.22
CA PRO A 337 10.97 -8.80 -21.55
C PRO A 337 10.16 -7.67 -20.90
N ARG A 338 8.93 -7.46 -21.38
CA ARG A 338 8.03 -6.45 -20.83
C ARG A 338 7.55 -6.98 -19.48
N TYR A 339 8.32 -6.74 -18.43
CA TYR A 339 7.84 -6.86 -17.06
C TYR A 339 6.61 -5.98 -16.91
N ALA A 340 5.46 -6.61 -16.68
CA ALA A 340 4.19 -5.91 -16.61
C ALA A 340 3.93 -5.56 -15.15
N TYR A 341 4.30 -4.34 -14.75
CA TYR A 341 3.78 -3.75 -13.53
C TYR A 341 2.28 -3.46 -13.72
N ARG A 342 1.43 -4.06 -12.89
CA ARG A 342 0.00 -3.75 -12.84
C ARG A 342 -0.40 -3.44 -11.41
N SER A 343 -1.07 -2.31 -11.21
CA SER A 343 -1.86 -2.06 -10.02
C SER A 343 -3.31 -2.45 -10.30
N PHE A 344 -3.99 -2.96 -9.29
CA PHE A 344 -5.43 -3.16 -9.32
C PHE A 344 -6.04 -2.77 -7.98
N VAL A 345 -7.19 -2.11 -8.06
CA VAL A 345 -7.97 -1.73 -6.88
C VAL A 345 -8.63 -2.99 -6.33
N LEU A 346 -8.33 -3.33 -5.09
CA LEU A 346 -9.06 -4.38 -4.37
C LEU A 346 -10.21 -3.72 -3.59
N ALA A 347 -11.43 -4.22 -3.78
CA ALA A 347 -12.65 -3.62 -3.24
C ALA A 347 -12.77 -3.60 -1.70
N HIS A 348 -11.80 -4.18 -0.97
CA HIS A 348 -11.85 -4.38 0.47
C HIS A 348 -10.61 -3.88 1.21
N THR A 349 -9.67 -3.24 0.52
CA THR A 349 -8.49 -2.65 1.14
C THR A 349 -8.56 -1.14 1.01
N ASP A 350 -8.11 -0.45 2.05
CA ASP A 350 -7.91 1.01 2.10
C ASP A 350 -6.75 1.48 1.21
N HIS A 351 -6.08 0.54 0.54
CA HIS A 351 -4.91 0.70 -0.33
C HIS A 351 -5.00 -0.19 -1.57
N ASP A 352 -4.39 0.22 -2.67
CA ASP A 352 -4.33 -0.61 -3.88
C ASP A 352 -3.30 -1.72 -3.71
N CYS A 353 -3.59 -2.92 -4.25
CA CYS A 353 -2.59 -3.97 -4.31
C CYS A 353 -1.67 -3.72 -5.51
N VAL A 354 -0.37 -3.79 -5.26
CA VAL A 354 0.64 -3.77 -6.29
C VAL A 354 1.13 -5.19 -6.55
N ALA A 355 1.03 -5.64 -7.80
CA ALA A 355 1.59 -6.91 -8.24
C ALA A 355 2.82 -6.68 -9.13
N LEU A 356 3.93 -7.30 -8.72
CA LEU A 356 5.13 -7.44 -9.54
C LEU A 356 5.09 -8.81 -10.21
N LEU A 357 5.03 -8.81 -11.55
CA LEU A 357 5.07 -10.01 -12.37
C LEU A 357 6.44 -10.07 -13.06
N PHE A 358 7.26 -11.02 -12.63
CA PHE A 358 8.59 -11.29 -13.17
C PHE A 358 8.56 -12.42 -14.19
#